data_AF-A0A2P5CPY6-F1
#
_entry.id   AF-A0A2P5CPY6-F1
#
_cell.length_a   1.000
_cell.length_b   1.000
_cell.length_c   1.000
_cell.angle_alpha   90.00
_cell.angle_beta   90.00
_cell.angle_gamma   90.00
#
_symmetry.space_group_name_H-M   'P 1'
#
loop_
_entity.id
_entity.type
_entity.pdbx_description
1 polymer ?
#
loop_
_entity_poly.entity_id
_entity_poly.type
_entity_poly.pdbx_seq_one_letter_code
_entity_poly.pdbx_strand_id
1 'polypeptide(L)'
;QDLDMFDDYIWKCHDDCKHYQKTIEHNRIFKFLAGPNMDFDDVRGRIIGRQPLPSIGEVFSEVRREESRRGVMLVKKIIGGPPENSTLAATATAARNNFPARRPDEKP
;
A
#
# COMPACT_ATOMS: atom_id res chain seq x y z
N GLN A 1 8.18 25.74 12.22
CA GLN A 1 8.15 24.87 11.02
C GLN A 1 8.96 25.64 9.99
N ASP A 2 10.29 25.65 10.13
CA ASP A 2 11.16 26.71 9.57
C ASP A 2 12.39 26.11 8.89
N LEU A 3 12.22 25.00 8.17
CA LEU A 3 13.34 24.24 7.59
C LEU A 3 13.56 24.48 6.09
N ASP A 4 12.88 25.47 5.52
CA ASP A 4 13.19 26.06 4.22
C ASP A 4 13.61 27.51 4.46
N MET A 5 14.73 27.68 5.15
CA MET A 5 15.47 28.93 5.10
C MET A 5 15.99 29.03 3.67
N PHE A 6 15.37 29.91 2.88
CA PHE A 6 15.81 30.21 1.52
C PHE A 6 17.27 30.64 1.58
N ASP A 7 18.14 29.73 1.15
CA ASP A 7 19.56 30.00 1.02
C ASP A 7 19.71 30.82 -0.26
N ASP A 8 19.64 32.15 -0.14
CA ASP A 8 19.80 33.12 -1.25
C ASP A 8 21.24 33.13 -1.80
N TYR A 9 21.99 32.07 -1.55
CA TYR A 9 23.34 31.87 -2.03
C TYR A 9 23.34 31.70 -3.55
N ILE A 10 23.85 32.73 -4.25
CA ILE A 10 24.03 32.72 -5.69
C ILE A 10 25.22 31.83 -6.04
N TRP A 11 24.93 30.64 -6.55
CA TRP A 11 25.92 29.67 -7.00
C TRP A 11 26.71 30.22 -8.20
N LYS A 12 28.05 30.22 -8.09
CA LYS A 12 28.94 30.64 -9.18
C LYS A 12 29.07 29.59 -10.30
N CYS A 13 28.84 28.32 -9.95
CA CYS A 13 28.90 27.18 -10.86
C CYS A 13 27.53 26.49 -10.93
N HIS A 14 27.03 26.28 -12.14
CA HIS A 14 25.72 25.67 -12.37
C HIS A 14 25.70 24.18 -12.00
N ASP A 15 26.81 23.47 -12.19
CA ASP A 15 26.91 22.05 -11.84
C ASP A 15 26.94 21.84 -10.32
N ASP A 16 27.61 22.74 -9.59
CA ASP A 16 27.62 22.72 -8.12
C ASP A 16 26.23 22.97 -7.54
N CYS A 17 25.48 23.92 -8.13
CA CYS A 17 24.09 24.20 -7.76
C CYS A 17 23.21 22.95 -7.89
N LYS A 18 23.29 22.25 -9.04
CA LYS A 18 22.55 21.00 -9.26
C LYS A 18 22.94 19.91 -8.26
N HIS A 19 24.24 19.78 -7.99
CA HIS A 19 24.74 18.79 -7.04
C HIS A 19 24.24 19.06 -5.61
N TYR A 20 24.24 20.32 -5.19
CA TYR A 20 23.70 20.73 -3.91
C TYR A 20 22.19 20.47 -3.81
N GLN A 21 21.42 20.86 -4.82
CA GLN A 21 19.97 20.60 -4.86
C GLN A 21 19.66 19.11 -4.71
N LYS A 22 20.39 18.26 -5.45
CA LYS A 22 20.25 16.79 -5.34
C LYS A 22 20.61 16.28 -3.93
N THR A 23 21.64 16.84 -3.31
CA THR A 23 22.06 16.48 -1.95
C THR A 23 21.00 16.87 -0.92
N ILE A 24 20.43 18.06 -1.04
CA ILE A 24 19.34 18.53 -0.18
C ILE A 24 18.09 17.68 -0.37
N GLU A 25 17.73 17.35 -1.61
CA GLU A 25 16.60 16.46 -1.90
C GLU A 25 16.78 15.09 -1.25
N HIS A 26 17.96 14.46 -1.42
CA HIS A 26 18.28 13.21 -0.75
C HIS A 26 18.19 13.35 0.78
N ASN A 27 18.71 14.42 1.36
CA ASN A 27 18.63 14.66 2.81
C ASN A 27 17.17 14.78 3.29
N ARG A 28 16.32 15.46 2.52
CA ARG A 28 14.88 15.58 2.80
C ARG A 28 14.18 14.22 2.72
N ILE A 29 14.52 13.39 1.74
CA ILE A 29 14.01 12.01 1.63
C ILE A 29 14.37 11.22 2.89
N PHE A 30 15.64 11.23 3.31
CA PHE A 30 16.04 10.49 4.52
C PHE A 30 15.39 11.03 5.79
N LYS A 31 15.27 12.35 5.96
CA LYS A 31 14.54 12.97 7.08
C LYS A 31 13.06 12.57 7.09
N PHE A 32 12.40 12.60 5.94
CA PHE A 32 11.01 12.18 5.81
C PHE A 32 10.85 10.70 6.15
N LEU A 33 11.72 9.84 5.59
CA LEU A 33 11.71 8.41 5.86
C LEU A 33 12.09 8.09 7.30
N ALA A 34 12.89 8.91 7.99
CA ALA A 34 13.26 8.77 9.40
C ALA A 34 12.07 8.95 10.36
N GLY A 35 11.09 9.76 9.97
CA GLY A 35 9.96 10.18 10.80
C GLY A 35 8.76 9.22 11.03
N PRO A 36 8.52 8.11 10.29
CA PRO A 36 7.31 7.30 10.50
C PRO A 36 7.57 6.03 11.33
N ASN A 37 6.52 5.64 12.06
CA ASN A 37 6.29 4.33 12.68
C ASN A 37 7.00 3.16 11.97
N MET A 38 7.54 2.22 12.76
CA MET A 38 8.16 0.96 12.31
C MET A 38 7.30 0.19 11.30
N ASP A 39 6.00 0.41 11.34
CA ASP A 39 5.05 -0.06 10.35
C ASP A 39 5.53 0.16 8.91
N PHE A 40 6.17 1.28 8.58
CA PHE A 40 6.58 1.59 7.20
C PHE A 40 8.01 1.13 6.85
N ASP A 41 8.67 0.33 7.68
CA ASP A 41 10.04 -0.13 7.44
C ASP A 41 10.19 -0.89 6.11
N ASP A 42 9.20 -1.69 5.72
CA ASP A 42 9.19 -2.36 4.41
C ASP A 42 9.21 -1.37 3.25
N VAL A 43 8.46 -0.26 3.38
CA VAL A 43 8.42 0.80 2.37
C VAL A 43 9.77 1.52 2.34
N ARG A 44 10.32 1.84 3.51
CA ARG A 44 11.62 2.49 3.66
C ARG A 44 12.71 1.64 2.98
N GLY A 45 12.77 0.34 3.26
CA GLY A 45 13.73 -0.58 2.67
C GLY A 45 13.64 -0.61 1.13
N ARG A 46 12.42 -0.65 0.59
CA ARG A 46 12.21 -0.59 -0.87
C ARG A 46 12.66 0.73 -1.49
N ILE A 47 12.37 1.85 -0.84
CA ILE A 47 12.73 3.18 -1.35
C ILE A 47 14.25 3.36 -1.34
N ILE A 48 14.93 2.98 -0.26
CA ILE A 48 16.40 3.08 -0.13
C ILE A 48 17.10 2.10 -1.08
N GLY A 49 16.49 0.93 -1.35
CA GLY A 49 17.03 -0.07 -2.27
C GLY A 49 16.92 0.28 -3.76
N ARG A 50 16.20 1.36 -4.13
CA ARG A 50 16.09 1.78 -5.55
C ARG A 50 17.31 2.59 -5.99
N GLN A 51 17.78 2.30 -7.20
CA GLN A 51 18.85 3.04 -7.87
C GLN A 51 18.39 3.44 -9.29
N PRO A 52 18.40 4.75 -9.63
CA PRO A 52 18.70 5.88 -8.75
C PRO A 52 17.64 6.05 -7.64
N LEU A 53 17.99 6.77 -6.57
CA LEU A 53 17.03 7.09 -5.51
C LEU A 53 15.84 7.84 -6.12
N PRO A 54 14.59 7.44 -5.81
CA PRO A 54 13.41 8.12 -6.33
C PRO A 54 13.34 9.56 -5.83
N SER A 55 12.62 10.40 -6.58
CA SER A 55 12.36 11.79 -6.20
C SER A 55 11.51 11.89 -4.93
N ILE A 56 11.55 13.05 -4.26
CA ILE A 56 10.75 13.27 -3.05
C ILE A 56 9.24 13.07 -3.27
N GLY A 57 8.72 13.42 -4.46
CA GLY A 57 7.31 13.25 -4.82
C GLY A 57 6.91 11.79 -5.02
N GLU A 58 7.79 10.97 -5.59
CA GLU A 58 7.58 9.53 -5.72
C GLU A 58 7.61 8.84 -4.35
N VAL A 59 8.55 9.24 -3.48
CA VAL A 59 8.63 8.77 -2.09
C VAL A 59 7.34 9.07 -1.34
N PHE A 60 6.82 10.29 -1.45
CA PHE A 60 5.56 10.67 -0.81
C PHE A 60 4.38 9.84 -1.34
N SER A 61 4.30 9.69 -2.66
CA SER A 61 3.24 8.92 -3.32
C SER A 61 3.25 7.45 -2.90
N GLU A 62 4.45 6.85 -2.75
CA GLU A 62 4.60 5.47 -2.32
C GLU A 62 4.18 5.26 -0.86
N VAL A 63 4.53 6.19 0.03
CA VAL A 63 4.09 6.17 1.44
C VAL A 63 2.58 6.39 1.56
N ARG A 64 2.00 7.36 0.86
CA ARG A 64 0.54 7.61 0.84
C ARG A 64 -0.24 6.40 0.31
N ARG A 65 0.25 5.76 -0.75
CA ARG A 65 -0.35 4.55 -1.32
C ARG A 65 -0.32 3.40 -0.32
N GLU A 66 0.81 3.18 0.37
CA GLU A 66 0.91 2.12 1.36
C GLU A 66 0.00 2.36 2.57
N GLU A 67 -0.05 3.59 3.07
CA GLU A 67 -0.96 3.96 4.16
C GLU A 67 -2.42 3.67 3.78
N SER A 68 -2.84 4.05 2.58
CA SER A 68 -4.19 3.76 2.06
C SER A 68 -4.47 2.26 1.98
N ARG A 69 -3.52 1.47 1.48
CA ARG A 69 -3.61 0.00 1.39
C ARG A 69 -3.82 -0.63 2.77
N ARG A 70 -3.06 -0.17 3.77
CA ARG A 70 -3.17 -0.65 5.15
C ARG A 70 -4.47 -0.24 5.81
N GLY A 71 -4.94 0.98 5.55
CA GLY A 71 -6.27 1.43 5.99
C GLY A 71 -7.37 0.48 5.52
N VAL A 72 -7.34 0.08 4.25
CA VAL A 72 -8.32 -0.89 3.70
C VAL A 72 -8.17 -2.28 4.34
N MET A 73 -6.95 -2.78 4.52
CA MET A 73 -6.72 -4.11 5.11
C MET A 73 -7.08 -4.17 6.60
N LEU A 74 -6.85 -3.10 7.37
CA LEU A 74 -7.16 -3.06 8.80
C LEU A 74 -8.66 -2.91 9.07
N VAL A 75 -9.37 -2.11 8.27
CA VAL A 75 -10.84 -2.01 8.34
C VAL A 75 -11.50 -3.38 8.13
N LYS A 76 -10.95 -4.21 7.22
CA LYS A 76 -11.46 -5.55 6.93
C LYS A 76 -11.20 -6.57 8.06
N LYS A 77 -10.26 -6.29 8.98
CA LYS A 77 -9.95 -7.15 10.14
C LYS A 77 -10.77 -6.78 11.38
N ILE A 78 -11.10 -5.50 11.55
CA ILE A 78 -11.94 -5.02 12.67
C ILE A 78 -13.40 -5.35 12.43
N ILE A 79 -13.86 -5.28 11.17
CA ILE A 79 -15.19 -5.73 10.77
C ILE A 79 -15.06 -7.22 10.42
N GLY A 80 -15.18 -8.09 11.41
CA GLY A 80 -15.12 -9.55 11.26
C GLY A 80 -16.28 -10.13 10.44
N GLY A 81 -16.40 -9.76 9.17
CA GLY A 81 -17.34 -10.32 8.21
C GLY A 81 -16.58 -11.05 7.11
N PRO A 82 -17.01 -12.26 6.72
CA PRO A 82 -16.47 -12.95 5.54
C PRO A 82 -16.44 -12.02 4.31
N PRO A 83 -15.47 -12.13 3.40
CA PRO A 83 -15.45 -11.35 2.17
C PRO A 83 -16.59 -11.84 1.24
N GLU A 84 -17.77 -11.26 1.38
CA GLU A 84 -18.96 -11.55 0.58
C GLU A 84 -18.80 -11.13 -0.90
N ASN A 85 -17.65 -10.59 -1.28
CA ASN A 85 -17.26 -10.28 -2.66
C ASN A 85 -16.38 -11.36 -3.32
N SER A 86 -16.22 -12.53 -2.71
CA SER A 86 -15.56 -13.68 -3.35
C SER A 86 -16.54 -14.45 -4.23
N THR A 87 -16.49 -14.21 -5.54
CA THR A 87 -17.22 -14.93 -6.60
C THR A 87 -16.69 -16.37 -6.81
N LEU A 88 -16.43 -17.11 -5.73
CA LEU A 88 -15.94 -18.49 -5.77
C LEU A 88 -16.65 -19.41 -4.76
N ALA A 89 -17.72 -18.93 -4.12
CA ALA A 89 -18.59 -19.74 -3.27
C ALA A 89 -19.87 -20.23 -3.98
N ALA A 90 -20.00 -19.99 -5.29
CA ALA A 90 -21.07 -20.58 -6.10
C ALA A 90 -20.61 -21.92 -6.66
N THR A 91 -20.73 -22.99 -5.87
CA THR A 91 -20.98 -24.40 -6.28
C THR A 91 -20.62 -25.36 -5.13
N ALA A 92 -21.28 -25.24 -3.97
CA ALA A 92 -21.22 -26.31 -2.96
C ALA A 92 -22.55 -26.62 -2.25
N THR A 93 -23.67 -26.01 -2.66
CA THR A 93 -24.97 -26.22 -2.01
C THR A 93 -26.14 -26.29 -3.00
N ALA A 94 -25.91 -26.85 -4.20
CA ALA A 94 -26.99 -27.13 -5.17
C ALA A 94 -27.17 -28.64 -5.46
N ALA A 95 -26.86 -29.50 -4.49
CA ALA A 95 -27.12 -30.94 -4.59
C ALA A 95 -27.65 -31.48 -3.27
N ARG A 96 -28.73 -30.89 -2.75
CA ARG A 96 -29.53 -31.59 -1.73
C ARG A 96 -30.99 -31.18 -1.82
N ASN A 97 -31.80 -32.20 -2.08
CA ASN A 97 -33.25 -32.31 -1.88
C ASN A 97 -34.12 -32.05 -3.12
N ASN A 98 -34.41 -33.11 -3.89
CA ASN A 98 -35.70 -33.83 -3.77
C ASN A 98 -35.74 -35.03 -4.75
N PHE A 99 -35.57 -36.24 -4.22
CA PHE A 99 -36.03 -37.46 -4.92
C PHE A 99 -37.44 -37.78 -4.39
N PRO A 100 -38.47 -37.98 -5.24
CA PRO A 100 -39.76 -38.46 -4.77
C PRO A 100 -39.62 -39.94 -4.35
N ALA A 101 -40.06 -40.25 -3.13
CA ALA A 101 -40.10 -41.60 -2.59
C ALA A 101 -40.99 -42.50 -3.48
N ARG A 102 -40.37 -43.50 -4.11
CA ARG A 102 -41.02 -44.56 -4.87
C ARG A 102 -41.73 -45.49 -3.87
N ARG A 103 -43.07 -45.45 -3.83
CA ARG A 103 -43.88 -46.46 -3.14
C ARG A 103 -43.87 -47.74 -3.98
N PRO A 104 -43.73 -48.95 -3.40
CA PRO A 104 -43.98 -50.17 -4.15
C PRO A 104 -45.48 -50.43 -4.20
N ASP A 105 -45.97 -50.68 -5.40
CA ASP A 105 -47.31 -51.20 -5.68
C ASP A 105 -47.48 -52.59 -5.03
N GLU A 106 -48.59 -52.78 -4.31
CA GLU A 106 -49.19 -54.08 -4.08
C GLU A 106 -50.68 -53.94 -4.42
N LYS A 107 -51.14 -54.76 -5.36
CA LYS A 107 -52.49 -54.74 -5.94
C LYS A 107 -53.01 -56.18 -5.99
N PRO A 108 -54.32 -56.32 -6.16
CA PRO A 108 -55.28 -56.76 -5.15
C PRO A 108 -55.23 -58.25 -4.79
#